data_AF-A0A925JSE9-F1
#
_entry.id   AF-A0A925JSE9-F1
#
_cell.length_a   1.000
_cell.length_b   1.000
_cell.length_c   1.000
_cell.angle_alpha   90.00
_cell.angle_beta   90.00
_cell.angle_gamma   90.00
#
_symmetry.space_group_name_H-M   'P 1'
#
loop_
_entity.id
_entity.type
_entity.pdbx_description
1 polymer ?
#
loop_
_entity_poly.entity_id
_entity_poly.type
_entity_poly.pdbx_seq_one_letter_code
_entity_poly.pdbx_strand_id
1 'polypeptide(L)'
;MFLLTRSSRELGSQVMTEMMLCFVLLLAAMACVRLVESGKLLDGVVLGLAATVAILTKANALVLAPLPLLLVLGSQSTRLLRTLAFWLPAGIVGLACAPWYLATLGPAKEGWDPSSNVTWLARNIAMGNAGYVIGCVGLPLFLAACLGVWDRLATPAGTIRESRWLMPALFIPLHWVFFSLVTPVGEERHFLYSIPPSDARVLVSSPHEGEVP
;
A
#
# COMPACT_ATOMS: atom_id res chain seq x y z
N MET A 1 17.90 7.33 18.77
CA MET A 1 18.67 8.18 17.83
C MET A 1 18.05 8.14 16.43
N PHE A 2 16.80 8.61 16.32
CA PHE A 2 15.96 8.55 15.11
C PHE A 2 15.49 9.94 14.64
N LEU A 3 15.86 11.01 15.36
CA LEU A 3 15.33 12.38 15.19
C LEU A 3 16.37 13.37 14.63
N LEU A 4 17.51 12.90 14.11
CA LEU A 4 18.62 13.76 13.68
C LEU A 4 19.05 13.57 12.22
N THR A 5 18.32 12.80 11.41
CA THR A 5 18.61 12.67 9.98
C THR A 5 17.97 13.82 9.21
N ARG A 6 18.77 14.50 8.38
CA ARG A 6 18.37 15.68 7.56
C ARG A 6 17.12 15.44 6.73
N SER A 7 16.89 14.21 6.26
CA SER A 7 15.66 13.77 5.58
C SER A 7 14.40 13.85 6.43
N SER A 8 14.46 13.52 7.73
CA SER A 8 13.31 13.70 8.63
C SER A 8 12.97 15.18 8.86
N ARG A 9 13.94 16.08 8.68
CA ARG A 9 13.73 17.53 8.72
C ARG A 9 13.22 18.07 7.38
N GLU A 10 13.66 17.53 6.24
CA GLU A 10 13.20 17.96 4.92
C GLU A 10 11.78 17.42 4.61
N LEU A 11 11.51 16.14 4.85
CA LEU A 11 10.14 15.57 4.83
C LEU A 11 9.26 16.06 5.99
N GLY A 12 9.85 16.56 7.08
CA GLY A 12 9.11 17.21 8.17
C GLY A 12 8.83 18.70 7.91
N SER A 13 9.61 19.33 7.02
CA SER A 13 9.42 20.72 6.57
C SER A 13 8.39 20.84 5.47
N GLN A 14 8.17 19.76 4.71
CA GLN A 14 6.97 19.57 3.92
C GLN A 14 5.93 18.93 4.86
N VAL A 15 4.79 19.58 5.11
CA VAL A 15 3.71 18.98 5.90
C VAL A 15 3.10 17.83 5.08
N MET A 16 3.77 16.68 5.11
CA MET A 16 3.50 15.51 4.29
C MET A 16 2.57 14.56 5.04
N THR A 17 1.37 14.38 4.50
CA THR A 17 0.35 13.44 5.00
C THR A 17 0.80 11.97 4.97
N GLU A 18 1.91 11.67 4.31
CA GLU A 18 2.53 10.38 4.08
C GLU A 18 2.80 9.63 5.39
N MET A 19 3.35 10.30 6.41
CA MET A 19 3.66 9.68 7.70
C MET A 19 2.37 9.28 8.43
N MET A 20 1.39 10.19 8.47
CA MET A 20 0.06 9.92 9.04
C MET A 20 -0.60 8.77 8.31
N LEU A 21 -0.49 8.74 6.97
CA LEU A 21 -1.06 7.71 6.14
C LEU A 21 -0.40 6.35 6.40
N CYS A 22 0.92 6.26 6.56
CA CYS A 22 1.61 5.03 6.98
C CYS A 22 1.01 4.45 8.26
N PHE A 23 0.78 5.29 9.28
CA PHE A 23 0.17 4.84 10.54
C PHE A 23 -1.26 4.34 10.34
N VAL A 24 -2.08 5.05 9.57
CA VAL A 24 -3.47 4.63 9.30
C VAL A 24 -3.51 3.34 8.48
N LEU A 25 -2.63 3.19 7.48
CA LEU A 25 -2.50 1.98 6.68
C LEU A 25 -2.08 0.78 7.54
N LEU A 26 -1.14 0.97 8.47
CA LEU A 26 -0.74 -0.06 9.42
C LEU A 26 -1.91 -0.46 10.34
N LEU A 27 -2.65 0.52 10.88
CA LEU A 27 -3.85 0.26 11.70
C LEU A 27 -4.92 -0.51 10.91
N ALA A 28 -5.18 -0.11 9.67
CA ALA A 28 -6.10 -0.79 8.78
C ALA A 28 -5.64 -2.21 8.45
N ALA A 29 -4.34 -2.43 8.21
CA ALA A 29 -3.79 -3.76 7.96
C ALA A 29 -3.94 -4.67 9.19
N MET A 30 -3.69 -4.17 10.40
CA MET A 30 -3.93 -4.93 11.64
C MET A 30 -5.41 -5.23 11.86
N ALA A 31 -6.30 -4.27 11.59
CA ALA A 31 -7.75 -4.49 11.66
C ALA A 31 -8.22 -5.54 10.64
N CYS A 32 -7.60 -5.57 9.45
CA CYS A 32 -7.85 -6.57 8.42
C CYS A 32 -7.45 -7.98 8.89
N VAL A 33 -6.27 -8.15 9.49
CA VAL A 33 -5.85 -9.42 10.09
C VAL A 33 -6.84 -9.86 11.17
N ARG A 34 -7.23 -8.95 12.07
CA ARG A 34 -8.20 -9.23 13.13
C ARG A 34 -9.56 -9.63 12.58
N LEU A 35 -10.04 -8.97 11.53
CA LEU A 35 -11.30 -9.31 10.87
C LEU A 35 -11.26 -10.73 10.29
N VAL A 36 -10.14 -11.11 9.65
CA VAL A 36 -9.97 -12.44 9.08
C VAL A 36 -9.89 -13.53 10.16
N GLU A 37 -9.26 -13.24 11.29
CA GLU A 37 -9.12 -14.17 12.42
C GLU A 37 -10.39 -14.29 13.27
N SER A 38 -11.07 -13.18 13.55
CA SER A 38 -12.19 -13.13 14.51
C SER A 38 -13.57 -13.25 13.85
N GLY A 39 -13.71 -12.79 12.60
CA GLY A 39 -14.99 -12.65 11.91
C GLY A 39 -16.00 -11.69 12.56
N LYS A 40 -15.57 -10.85 13.52
CA LYS A 40 -16.48 -9.97 14.27
C LYS A 40 -16.86 -8.72 13.48
N LEU A 41 -18.11 -8.27 13.64
CA LEU A 41 -18.62 -7.04 13.02
C LEU A 41 -17.81 -5.81 13.43
N LEU A 42 -17.40 -5.72 14.71
CA LEU A 42 -16.62 -4.59 15.22
C LEU A 42 -15.28 -4.44 14.51
N ASP A 43 -14.59 -5.55 14.21
CA ASP A 43 -13.31 -5.50 13.48
C ASP A 43 -13.54 -5.02 12.03
N GLY A 44 -14.70 -5.35 11.43
CA GLY A 44 -15.12 -4.82 10.14
C GLY A 44 -15.42 -3.32 10.15
N VAL A 45 -16.04 -2.80 11.24
CA VAL A 45 -16.27 -1.37 11.42
C VAL A 45 -14.94 -0.63 11.55
N VAL A 46 -14.02 -1.12 12.39
CA VAL A 46 -12.70 -0.51 12.60
C VAL A 46 -11.91 -0.47 11.30
N LEU A 47 -11.92 -1.56 10.53
CA LEU A 47 -11.29 -1.60 9.20
C LEU A 47 -11.92 -0.57 8.24
N GLY A 48 -13.25 -0.52 8.18
CA GLY A 48 -13.97 0.43 7.33
C GLY A 48 -13.62 1.88 7.65
N LEU A 49 -13.66 2.25 8.93
CA LEU A 49 -13.31 3.61 9.38
C LEU A 49 -11.85 3.97 9.09
N ALA A 50 -10.91 3.06 9.39
CA ALA A 50 -9.50 3.28 9.11
C ALA A 50 -9.24 3.43 7.60
N ALA A 51 -9.87 2.58 6.77
CA ALA A 51 -9.78 2.67 5.31
C ALA A 51 -10.39 3.97 4.77
N THR A 52 -11.54 4.41 5.29
CA THR A 52 -12.15 5.70 4.91
C THR A 52 -11.22 6.87 5.22
N VAL A 53 -10.65 6.91 6.42
CA VAL A 53 -9.69 7.98 6.80
C VAL A 53 -8.48 7.95 5.88
N ALA A 54 -7.94 6.77 5.57
CA ALA A 54 -6.80 6.64 4.66
C ALA A 54 -7.12 7.14 3.25
N ILE A 55 -8.25 6.70 2.67
CA ILE A 55 -8.67 7.04 1.31
C ILE A 55 -8.98 8.53 1.17
N LEU A 56 -9.66 9.13 2.15
CA LEU A 56 -9.94 10.56 2.15
C LEU A 56 -8.67 11.40 2.34
N THR A 57 -7.66 10.89 3.04
CA THR A 57 -6.36 11.57 3.16
C THR A 57 -5.60 11.53 1.84
N LYS A 58 -5.55 10.38 1.17
CA LYS A 58 -4.87 10.22 -0.11
C LYS A 58 -5.50 9.08 -0.91
N ALA A 59 -5.82 9.36 -2.18
CA ALA A 59 -6.43 8.38 -3.08
C ALA A 59 -5.61 7.09 -3.24
N ASN A 60 -4.30 7.15 -3.04
CA ASN A 60 -3.44 5.98 -3.12
C ASN A 60 -3.73 4.91 -2.08
N ALA A 61 -4.40 5.26 -0.98
CA ALA A 61 -4.87 4.28 0.00
C ALA A 61 -5.96 3.35 -0.55
N LEU A 62 -6.47 3.58 -1.78
CA LEU A 62 -7.31 2.62 -2.50
C LEU A 62 -6.64 1.26 -2.69
N VAL A 63 -5.31 1.17 -2.55
CA VAL A 63 -4.58 -0.10 -2.42
C VAL A 63 -5.16 -1.03 -1.34
N LEU A 64 -5.85 -0.50 -0.31
CA LEU A 64 -6.51 -1.32 0.72
C LEU A 64 -7.74 -2.06 0.21
N ALA A 65 -8.40 -1.60 -0.84
CA ALA A 65 -9.67 -2.19 -1.29
C ALA A 65 -9.55 -3.69 -1.62
N PRO A 66 -8.53 -4.16 -2.37
CA PRO A 66 -8.35 -5.59 -2.63
C PRO A 66 -7.76 -6.36 -1.44
N LEU A 67 -7.17 -5.71 -0.44
CA LEU A 67 -6.40 -6.38 0.61
C LEU A 67 -7.23 -7.38 1.44
N PRO A 68 -8.45 -7.06 1.93
CA PRO A 68 -9.28 -8.03 2.66
C PRO A 68 -9.63 -9.25 1.83
N LEU A 69 -9.92 -9.06 0.53
CA LEU A 69 -10.24 -10.15 -0.37
C LEU A 69 -9.04 -11.07 -0.57
N LEU A 70 -7.85 -10.51 -0.85
CA LEU A 70 -6.63 -11.29 -1.00
C LEU A 70 -6.26 -12.04 0.28
N LEU A 71 -6.45 -11.41 1.44
CA LEU A 71 -6.15 -12.04 2.73
C LEU A 71 -7.11 -13.19 3.04
N VAL A 72 -8.40 -13.06 2.72
CA VAL A 72 -9.38 -14.15 2.86
C VAL A 72 -9.09 -15.30 1.89
N LEU A 73 -8.73 -14.99 0.64
CA LEU A 73 -8.37 -16.00 -0.35
C LEU A 73 -7.08 -16.74 0.05
N GLY A 74 -6.06 -16.02 0.51
CA GLY A 74 -4.79 -16.61 0.92
C GLY A 74 -4.85 -17.35 2.26
N SER A 75 -5.71 -16.94 3.19
CA SER A 75 -5.96 -17.65 4.47
C SER A 75 -6.95 -18.80 4.32
N GLN A 76 -7.54 -18.97 3.13
CA GLN A 76 -8.55 -19.99 2.81
C GLN A 76 -9.84 -19.92 3.64
N SER A 77 -10.07 -18.78 4.32
CA SER A 77 -11.26 -18.55 5.15
C SER A 77 -12.46 -18.11 4.29
N THR A 78 -12.80 -18.88 3.25
CA THR A 78 -13.88 -18.55 2.30
C THR A 78 -15.25 -18.42 2.96
N ARG A 79 -15.43 -19.00 4.15
CA ARG A 79 -16.62 -18.82 4.99
C ARG A 79 -16.86 -17.35 5.33
N LEU A 80 -15.81 -16.56 5.50
CA LEU A 80 -15.91 -15.15 5.85
C LEU A 80 -16.56 -14.31 4.73
N LEU A 81 -16.37 -14.68 3.46
CA LEU A 81 -16.99 -14.01 2.30
C LEU A 81 -18.52 -14.02 2.36
N ARG A 82 -19.11 -14.98 3.09
CA ARG A 82 -20.56 -15.09 3.28
C ARG A 82 -21.09 -14.29 4.47
N THR A 83 -20.21 -13.65 5.24
CA THR A 83 -20.59 -12.91 6.45
C THR A 83 -20.77 -11.42 6.15
N LEU A 84 -21.71 -10.78 6.84
CA LEU A 84 -21.90 -9.34 6.71
C LEU A 84 -20.66 -8.54 7.18
N ALA A 85 -19.93 -9.07 8.17
CA ALA A 85 -18.70 -8.45 8.70
C ALA A 85 -17.65 -8.19 7.62
N PHE A 86 -17.56 -9.05 6.61
CA PHE A 86 -16.63 -8.88 5.49
C PHE A 86 -17.03 -7.73 4.54
N TRP A 87 -18.31 -7.58 4.28
CA TRP A 87 -18.84 -6.56 3.35
C TRP A 87 -19.01 -5.18 4.01
N LEU A 88 -19.07 -5.15 5.34
CA LEU A 88 -19.28 -3.94 6.12
C LEU A 88 -18.21 -2.85 5.89
N PRO A 89 -16.89 -3.14 5.86
CA PRO A 89 -15.87 -2.16 5.48
C PRO A 89 -16.12 -1.53 4.11
N ALA A 90 -16.46 -2.35 3.10
CA ALA A 90 -16.73 -1.87 1.75
C ALA A 90 -17.96 -0.94 1.71
N GLY A 91 -19.00 -1.26 2.48
CA GLY A 91 -20.16 -0.40 2.64
C GLY A 91 -19.82 0.95 3.29
N ILE A 92 -19.03 0.96 4.36
CA ILE A 92 -18.59 2.19 5.04
C ILE A 92 -17.75 3.06 4.10
N VAL A 93 -16.75 2.47 3.44
CA VAL A 93 -15.87 3.17 2.50
C VAL A 93 -16.68 3.70 1.31
N GLY A 94 -17.56 2.89 0.74
CA GLY A 94 -18.42 3.31 -0.37
C GLY A 94 -19.31 4.48 0.01
N LEU A 95 -19.99 4.40 1.16
CA LEU A 95 -20.91 5.45 1.61
C LEU A 95 -20.19 6.78 1.92
N ALA A 96 -19.00 6.71 2.53
CA ALA A 96 -18.25 7.89 2.94
C ALA A 96 -17.42 8.49 1.79
N CYS A 97 -16.74 7.66 1.01
CA CYS A 97 -15.82 8.12 -0.02
C CYS A 97 -16.54 8.40 -1.36
N ALA A 98 -17.53 7.61 -1.76
CA ALA A 98 -18.14 7.78 -3.08
C ALA A 98 -18.74 9.17 -3.31
N PRO A 99 -19.47 9.80 -2.37
CA PRO A 99 -19.99 11.15 -2.58
C PRO A 99 -18.90 12.18 -2.84
N TRP A 100 -17.80 12.10 -2.08
CA TRP A 100 -16.65 12.99 -2.24
C TRP A 100 -16.00 12.80 -3.61
N TYR A 101 -15.68 11.55 -3.97
CA TYR A 101 -15.02 11.26 -5.25
C TYR A 101 -15.90 11.61 -6.45
N LEU A 102 -17.21 11.41 -6.37
CA LEU A 102 -18.14 11.82 -7.44
C LEU A 102 -18.16 13.34 -7.60
N ALA A 103 -18.10 14.10 -6.50
CA ALA A 103 -18.05 15.56 -6.53
C ALA A 103 -16.70 16.10 -7.06
N THR A 104 -15.59 15.43 -6.76
CA THR A 104 -14.24 15.89 -7.13
C THR A 104 -13.67 15.26 -8.40
N LEU A 105 -14.37 14.29 -9.00
CA LEU A 105 -13.86 13.54 -10.17
C LEU A 105 -13.60 14.42 -11.39
N GLY A 106 -14.38 15.50 -11.56
CA GLY A 106 -14.23 16.44 -12.67
C GLY A 106 -12.87 17.13 -12.65
N PRO A 107 -12.58 17.94 -11.62
CA PRO A 107 -11.28 18.61 -11.47
C PRO A 107 -10.10 17.62 -11.39
N ALA A 108 -10.29 16.45 -10.79
CA ALA A 108 -9.22 15.45 -10.67
C ALA A 108 -8.74 14.93 -12.04
N LYS A 109 -9.65 14.79 -13.02
CA LYS A 109 -9.32 14.30 -14.37
C LYS A 109 -8.46 15.27 -15.18
N GLU A 110 -8.52 16.56 -14.88
CA GLU A 110 -7.72 17.58 -15.58
C GLU A 110 -6.23 17.47 -15.25
N GLY A 111 -5.90 16.88 -14.09
CA GLY A 111 -4.52 16.59 -13.70
C GLY A 111 -4.01 15.21 -14.14
N TRP A 112 -4.81 14.43 -14.88
CA TRP A 112 -4.39 13.10 -15.35
C TRP A 112 -3.72 13.22 -16.72
N ASP A 113 -2.46 12.80 -16.80
CA ASP A 113 -1.72 12.80 -18.06
C ASP A 113 -2.21 11.64 -18.97
N PRO A 114 -2.80 11.92 -20.15
CA PRO A 114 -3.39 10.90 -21.02
C PRO A 114 -2.36 10.01 -21.74
N SER A 115 -1.04 10.19 -21.52
CA SER A 115 0.00 9.45 -22.23
C SER A 115 0.19 8.01 -21.68
N SER A 116 -0.77 7.12 -21.94
CA SER A 116 -0.74 5.73 -21.47
C SER A 116 -0.50 4.73 -22.60
N ASN A 117 0.75 4.61 -23.07
CA ASN A 117 1.15 3.36 -23.73
C ASN A 117 1.35 2.30 -22.62
N VAL A 118 0.35 1.43 -22.44
CA VAL A 118 0.30 0.40 -21.38
C VAL A 118 1.56 -0.47 -21.37
N THR A 119 2.15 -0.72 -22.53
CA THR A 119 3.37 -1.53 -22.69
C THR A 119 4.63 -0.79 -22.23
N TRP A 120 4.71 0.53 -22.44
CA TRP A 120 5.79 1.38 -21.93
C TRP A 120 5.64 1.62 -20.42
N LEU A 121 4.40 1.84 -19.96
CA LEU A 121 4.03 2.03 -18.56
C LEU A 121 4.38 0.78 -17.73
N ALA A 122 3.93 -0.40 -18.17
CA ALA A 122 4.17 -1.66 -17.46
C ALA A 122 5.66 -2.04 -17.42
N ARG A 123 6.45 -1.72 -18.44
CA ARG A 123 7.87 -2.10 -18.50
C ARG A 123 8.77 -1.14 -17.75
N ASN A 124 8.63 0.17 -17.96
CA ASN A 124 9.56 1.16 -17.42
C ASN A 124 9.21 1.58 -16.00
N ILE A 125 7.92 1.60 -15.63
CA ILE A 125 7.52 1.99 -14.28
C ILE A 125 7.64 0.81 -13.32
N ALA A 126 7.34 -0.42 -13.74
CA ALA A 126 7.61 -1.59 -12.89
C ALA A 126 9.10 -1.78 -12.62
N MET A 127 9.95 -1.69 -13.64
CA MET A 127 11.41 -1.80 -13.47
C MET A 127 11.98 -0.60 -12.71
N GLY A 128 11.52 0.63 -13.00
CA GLY A 128 11.89 1.83 -12.27
C GLY A 128 11.50 1.77 -10.78
N ASN A 129 10.27 1.34 -10.49
CA ASN A 129 9.77 1.16 -9.13
C ASN A 129 10.50 0.06 -8.36
N ALA A 130 10.85 -1.04 -9.03
CA ALA A 130 11.72 -2.05 -8.44
C ALA A 130 13.10 -1.45 -8.12
N GLY A 131 13.67 -0.65 -9.02
CA GLY A 131 14.89 0.11 -8.80
C GLY A 131 14.79 1.05 -7.59
N TYR A 132 13.69 1.78 -7.45
CA TYR A 132 13.45 2.65 -6.29
C TYR A 132 13.35 1.86 -4.98
N VAL A 133 12.60 0.76 -4.96
CA VAL A 133 12.49 -0.10 -3.76
C VAL A 133 13.85 -0.70 -3.39
N ILE A 134 14.61 -1.21 -4.37
CA ILE A 134 15.97 -1.73 -4.15
C ILE A 134 16.90 -0.62 -3.66
N GLY A 135 16.79 0.58 -4.23
CA GLY A 135 17.54 1.75 -3.79
C GLY A 135 17.23 2.13 -2.34
N CYS A 136 15.97 2.04 -1.91
CA CYS A 136 15.55 2.42 -0.57
C CYS A 136 15.94 1.41 0.52
N VAL A 137 15.68 0.13 0.28
CA VAL A 137 15.83 -0.93 1.31
C VAL A 137 17.16 -1.67 1.14
N GLY A 138 17.81 -1.54 -0.02
CA GLY A 138 18.99 -2.31 -0.39
C GLY A 138 18.65 -3.68 -0.97
N LEU A 139 19.53 -4.16 -1.85
CA LEU A 139 19.37 -5.45 -2.52
C LEU A 139 19.25 -6.65 -1.54
N PRO A 140 20.01 -6.76 -0.44
CA PRO A 140 19.90 -7.91 0.46
C PRO A 140 18.53 -8.02 1.13
N LEU A 141 17.99 -6.89 1.63
CA LEU A 141 16.67 -6.84 2.26
C LEU A 141 15.56 -7.06 1.24
N PHE A 142 15.70 -6.52 0.02
CA PHE A 142 14.77 -6.79 -1.06
C PHE A 142 14.70 -8.28 -1.41
N LEU A 143 15.85 -8.96 -1.53
CA LEU A 143 15.88 -10.40 -1.78
C LEU A 143 15.27 -11.20 -0.62
N ALA A 144 15.56 -10.83 0.63
CA ALA A 144 14.95 -11.46 1.80
C ALA A 144 13.42 -11.27 1.82
N ALA A 145 12.92 -10.09 1.46
CA ALA A 145 11.49 -9.82 1.34
C ALA A 145 10.84 -10.68 0.23
N CYS A 146 11.48 -10.78 -0.94
CA CYS A 146 11.04 -11.65 -2.03
C CYS A 146 10.99 -13.12 -1.60
N LEU A 147 12.00 -13.60 -0.86
CA LEU A 147 12.01 -14.96 -0.32
C LEU A 147 10.89 -15.18 0.70
N GLY A 148 10.63 -14.21 1.58
CA GLY A 148 9.53 -14.29 2.55
C GLY A 148 8.15 -14.29 1.87
N VAL A 149 7.97 -13.47 0.85
CA VAL A 149 6.76 -13.48 0.01
C VAL A 149 6.62 -14.83 -0.69
N TRP A 150 7.70 -15.32 -1.31
CA TRP A 150 7.72 -16.60 -2.02
C TRP A 150 7.37 -17.76 -1.10
N ASP A 151 8.03 -17.88 0.05
CA ASP A 151 7.77 -18.93 1.04
C ASP A 151 6.28 -19.00 1.41
N ARG A 152 5.68 -17.83 1.69
CA ARG A 152 4.27 -17.73 2.07
C ARG A 152 3.32 -17.98 0.92
N LEU A 153 3.64 -17.58 -0.31
CA LEU A 153 2.77 -17.81 -1.47
C LEU A 153 2.88 -19.25 -2.00
N ALA A 154 4.09 -19.83 -1.98
CA ALA A 154 4.39 -21.17 -2.45
C ALA A 154 3.97 -22.28 -1.46
N THR A 155 3.65 -21.94 -0.20
CA THR A 155 3.12 -22.94 0.74
C THR A 155 1.85 -23.58 0.15
N PRO A 156 1.67 -24.90 0.14
CA PRO A 156 0.50 -25.52 -0.49
C PRO A 156 -0.83 -25.03 0.08
N ALA A 157 -1.83 -24.93 -0.80
CA ALA A 157 -3.21 -24.71 -0.40
C ALA A 157 -3.65 -25.82 0.59
N GLY A 158 -4.20 -25.45 1.75
CA GLY A 158 -4.66 -26.37 2.80
C GLY A 158 -3.83 -26.33 4.09
N THR A 159 -2.67 -25.68 4.06
CA THR A 159 -1.90 -25.39 5.27
C THR A 159 -2.47 -24.16 5.97
N ILE A 160 -2.62 -24.23 7.30
CA ILE A 160 -3.06 -23.08 8.10
C ILE A 160 -1.99 -22.00 7.99
N ARG A 161 -2.30 -20.94 7.24
CA ARG A 161 -1.44 -19.76 7.13
C ARG A 161 -1.87 -18.76 8.19
N GLU A 162 -0.95 -18.37 9.06
CA GLU A 162 -1.22 -17.30 10.02
C GLU A 162 -1.39 -15.97 9.27
N SER A 163 -2.57 -15.37 9.42
CA SER A 163 -2.97 -14.13 8.73
C SER A 163 -1.97 -12.98 8.93
N ARG A 164 -1.32 -12.94 10.10
CA ARG A 164 -0.27 -11.94 10.44
C ARG A 164 0.94 -11.93 9.51
N TRP A 165 1.38 -13.09 9.01
CA TRP A 165 2.53 -13.18 8.08
C TRP A 165 2.10 -13.10 6.63
N LEU A 166 0.87 -13.51 6.35
CA LEU A 166 0.30 -13.41 5.02
C LEU A 166 -0.02 -11.95 4.63
N MET A 167 -0.38 -11.11 5.60
CA MET A 167 -0.67 -9.69 5.36
C MET A 167 0.50 -8.94 4.69
N PRO A 168 1.72 -8.88 5.25
CA PRO A 168 2.81 -8.16 4.59
C PRO A 168 3.21 -8.82 3.26
N ALA A 169 3.12 -10.15 3.16
CA ALA A 169 3.42 -10.89 1.94
C ALA A 169 2.47 -10.57 0.78
N LEU A 170 1.24 -10.12 1.08
CA LEU A 170 0.26 -9.68 0.08
C LEU A 170 0.29 -8.16 -0.12
N PHE A 171 0.43 -7.39 0.96
CA PHE A 171 0.36 -5.93 0.92
C PHE A 171 1.52 -5.31 0.13
N ILE A 172 2.75 -5.77 0.34
CA ILE A 172 3.94 -5.23 -0.34
C ILE A 172 3.86 -5.38 -1.87
N PRO A 173 3.63 -6.58 -2.43
CA PRO A 173 3.52 -6.73 -3.88
C PRO A 173 2.27 -6.03 -4.43
N LEU A 174 1.14 -6.07 -3.72
CA LEU A 174 -0.06 -5.36 -4.11
C LEU A 174 0.18 -3.84 -4.21
N HIS A 175 0.89 -3.28 -3.24
CA HIS A 175 1.28 -1.89 -3.23
C HIS A 175 2.17 -1.55 -4.42
N TRP A 176 3.23 -2.34 -4.65
CA TRP A 176 4.08 -2.15 -5.83
C TRP A 176 3.29 -2.22 -7.15
N VAL A 177 2.37 -3.18 -7.32
CA VAL A 177 1.52 -3.31 -8.52
C VAL A 177 0.61 -2.09 -8.66
N PHE A 178 -0.05 -1.66 -7.58
CA PHE A 178 -0.97 -0.53 -7.59
C PHE A 178 -0.28 0.77 -8.03
N PHE A 179 0.91 1.04 -7.50
CA PHE A 179 1.70 2.22 -7.87
C PHE A 179 2.42 2.10 -9.21
N SER A 180 2.57 0.89 -9.74
CA SER A 180 3.14 0.70 -11.08
C SER A 180 2.09 0.80 -12.19
N LEU A 181 0.84 0.42 -11.90
CA LEU A 181 -0.19 0.26 -12.93
C LEU A 181 -1.39 1.21 -12.80
N VAL A 182 -1.81 1.53 -11.58
CA VAL A 182 -3.04 2.31 -11.32
C VAL A 182 -2.73 3.77 -11.09
N THR A 183 -1.65 4.05 -10.37
CA THR A 183 -1.15 5.40 -10.12
C THR A 183 0.33 5.43 -10.49
N PRO A 184 0.68 5.48 -11.78
CA PRO A 184 2.07 5.51 -12.21
C PRO A 184 2.73 6.80 -11.70
N VAL A 185 3.37 6.74 -10.52
CA VAL A 185 4.06 7.88 -9.93
C VAL A 185 5.56 7.60 -9.92
N GLY A 186 6.32 8.46 -10.57
CA GLY A 186 7.79 8.35 -10.67
C GLY A 186 8.55 8.93 -9.48
N GLU A 187 7.91 9.11 -8.33
CA GLU A 187 8.50 9.77 -7.16
C GLU A 187 8.59 8.82 -5.96
N GLU A 188 9.77 8.80 -5.34
CA GLU A 188 10.16 7.86 -4.28
C GLU A 188 9.25 7.91 -3.04
N ARG A 189 8.67 9.08 -2.73
CA ARG A 189 7.78 9.29 -1.58
C ARG A 189 6.52 8.41 -1.58
N HIS A 190 6.13 7.90 -2.74
CA HIS A 190 4.98 7.02 -2.87
C HIS A 190 5.27 5.58 -2.42
N PHE A 191 6.54 5.20 -2.27
CA PHE A 191 6.96 3.87 -1.79
C PHE A 191 7.21 3.81 -0.28
N LEU A 192 7.12 4.94 0.44
CA LEU A 192 7.30 5.02 1.89
C LEU A 192 6.45 4.01 2.68
N TYR A 193 5.27 3.65 2.17
CA TYR A 193 4.36 2.70 2.82
C TYR A 193 4.82 1.24 2.75
N SER A 194 5.78 0.91 1.86
CA SER A 194 6.34 -0.43 1.70
C SER A 194 7.73 -0.59 2.33
N ILE A 195 8.30 0.49 2.88
CA ILE A 195 9.66 0.50 3.41
C ILE A 195 9.60 0.39 4.95
N PRO A 196 10.47 -0.43 5.58
CA PRO A 196 10.58 -0.47 7.03
C PRO A 196 10.91 0.92 7.60
N PRO A 197 10.36 1.32 8.77
CA PRO A 197 10.62 2.63 9.36
C PRO A 197 12.11 2.96 9.58
N SER A 198 12.97 1.93 9.66
CA SER A 198 14.41 2.06 9.86
C SER A 198 15.21 2.56 8.66
N ASP A 199 14.70 2.37 7.43
CA ASP A 199 15.49 2.56 6.21
C ASP A 199 15.17 3.84 5.44
N ALA A 200 14.37 4.76 6.00
CA ALA A 200 14.13 6.11 5.45
C ALA A 200 15.42 6.98 5.33
N ARG A 201 16.58 6.43 5.71
CA ARG A 201 17.90 7.06 5.58
C ARG A 201 18.46 7.00 4.15
N VAL A 202 18.04 6.04 3.32
CA VAL A 202 18.65 5.79 1.99
C VAL A 202 18.03 6.65 0.87
N LEU A 203 16.87 7.27 1.11
CA LEU A 203 16.22 8.26 0.22
C LEU A 203 17.01 9.57 0.04
N VAL A 204 18.28 9.65 0.47
CA VAL A 204 19.09 10.88 0.55
C VAL A 204 20.31 10.84 -0.37
N SER A 205 20.56 9.74 -1.09
CA SER A 205 21.77 9.62 -1.92
C SER A 205 21.54 9.53 -3.42
N SER A 206 20.36 9.90 -3.96
CA SER A 206 20.25 10.11 -5.41
C SER A 206 20.96 11.42 -5.78
N PRO A 207 22.05 11.38 -6.57
CA PRO A 207 22.71 12.58 -7.03
C PRO A 207 21.84 13.22 -8.12
N HIS A 208 21.26 14.38 -7.83
CA HIS A 208 20.87 15.32 -8.88
C HIS A 208 22.14 15.96 -9.45
N GLU A 209 22.84 15.26 -10.34
CA GLU A 209 23.84 15.87 -11.22
C GLU A 209 23.78 15.22 -12.60
N GLY A 210 23.45 16.02 -13.61
CA GLY A 210 23.37 15.61 -15.00
C GLY A 210 22.54 16.58 -15.83
N GLU A 211 23.04 17.81 -15.95
CA GLU A 211 22.66 18.75 -17.02
C GLU A 211 22.60 18.02 -18.36
N VAL A 212 21.48 18.17 -19.07
CA VAL A 212 21.40 17.81 -20.48
C VAL A 212 21.74 19.08 -21.27
N PRO A 213 22.73 19.06 -22.18
CA PRO A 213 23.07 20.20 -23.02
C PRO A 213 21.96 20.56 -24.02
#